data_AF-A0A7S1IWB4-F1
#
_entry.id   AF-A0A7S1IWB4-F1
#
_cell.length_a   1.000
_cell.length_b   1.000
_cell.length_c   1.000
_cell.angle_alpha   90.00
_cell.angle_beta   90.00
_cell.angle_gamma   90.00
#
_symmetry.space_group_name_H-M   'P 1'
#
loop_
_entity.id
_entity.type
_entity.pdbx_description
1 polymer ?
#
loop_
_entity_poly.entity_id
_entity_poly.type
_entity_poly.pdbx_seq_one_letter_code
_entity_poly.pdbx_strand_id
1 'polypeptide(L)'
;DVLVTQDNYWRADTQTWQFIRCPSGACLGGQVAGACAPGFEGTLCMLCRDGHAGQTCQPCGPPARLFASFALLGAAYLLVIALTTYRALMKDHEALRTKTQLLSVVFKMLVSYLQTLSIIRGVLYEPLQTVVGTVSGPSNMEVPLELKCLVP
;
A
#
# COMPACT_ATOMS: atom_id res chain seq x y z
N ASP A 1 0.66 32.07 -31.04
CA ASP A 1 0.22 32.29 -29.65
C ASP A 1 0.17 30.98 -28.88
N VAL A 2 0.83 30.92 -27.73
CA VAL A 2 0.75 29.77 -26.82
C VAL A 2 -0.49 29.96 -25.95
N LEU A 3 -1.47 29.07 -26.08
CA LEU A 3 -2.64 29.09 -25.20
C LEU A 3 -2.20 28.79 -23.77
N VAL A 4 -2.73 29.55 -22.82
CA VAL A 4 -2.42 29.40 -21.39
C VAL A 4 -3.62 28.78 -20.70
N THR A 5 -3.36 27.77 -19.87
CA THR A 5 -4.39 27.08 -19.10
C THR A 5 -4.80 27.96 -17.91
N GLN A 6 -6.09 28.07 -17.62
CA GLN A 6 -6.55 28.75 -16.40
C GLN A 6 -6.36 27.86 -15.16
N ASP A 7 -6.33 28.49 -13.99
CA ASP A 7 -6.29 27.78 -12.70
C ASP A 7 -7.46 26.78 -12.60
N ASN A 8 -7.19 25.62 -12.02
CA ASN A 8 -8.16 24.52 -11.89
C ASN A 8 -8.62 23.90 -13.24
N TYR A 9 -7.95 24.21 -14.34
CA TYR A 9 -8.07 23.49 -15.60
C TYR A 9 -6.77 22.75 -15.92
N TRP A 10 -6.90 21.60 -16.57
CA TRP A 10 -5.81 20.76 -17.01
C TRP A 10 -5.89 20.50 -18.50
N ARG A 11 -4.71 20.34 -19.08
CA ARG A 11 -4.50 19.95 -20.47
C ARG A 11 -3.39 18.93 -20.54
N ALA A 12 -3.52 17.98 -21.46
CA ALA A 12 -2.52 16.94 -21.67
C ALA A 12 -1.26 17.49 -22.32
N ASP A 13 -1.42 18.39 -23.29
CA ASP A 13 -0.31 18.97 -24.04
C ASP A 13 -0.62 20.40 -24.50
N THR A 14 0.43 21.15 -24.82
CA THR A 14 0.37 22.53 -25.32
C THR A 14 -0.33 22.68 -26.67
N GLN A 15 -0.44 21.61 -27.46
CA GLN A 15 -1.11 21.59 -28.77
C GLN A 15 -2.62 21.25 -28.67
N THR A 16 -3.09 20.84 -27.49
CA THR A 16 -4.49 20.47 -27.31
C THR A 16 -5.36 21.71 -27.06
N TRP A 17 -6.50 21.77 -27.75
CA TRP A 17 -7.51 22.83 -27.60
C TRP A 17 -8.56 22.50 -26.53
N GLN A 18 -8.40 21.34 -25.88
CA GLN A 18 -9.33 20.84 -24.89
C GLN A 18 -8.79 21.12 -23.48
N PHE A 19 -9.59 21.88 -22.73
CA PHE A 19 -9.32 22.21 -21.33
C PHE A 19 -10.33 21.48 -20.47
N ILE A 20 -9.85 20.65 -19.56
CA ILE A 20 -10.70 19.83 -18.68
C ILE A 20 -10.61 20.41 -17.27
N ARG A 21 -11.77 20.61 -16.63
CA ARG A 21 -11.80 21.07 -15.23
C ARG A 21 -11.29 19.98 -14.31
N CYS A 22 -10.41 20.35 -13.38
CA CYS A 22 -9.88 19.36 -12.44
C CYS A 22 -10.86 19.04 -11.31
N PRO A 23 -10.99 17.76 -10.95
CA PRO A 23 -11.87 17.34 -9.87
C PRO A 23 -11.28 17.65 -8.49
N SER A 24 -9.95 17.55 -8.33
CA SER A 24 -9.25 17.73 -7.05
C SER A 24 -8.91 19.18 -6.71
N GLY A 25 -9.10 20.13 -7.64
CA GLY A 25 -8.62 21.51 -7.44
C GLY A 25 -7.10 21.67 -7.56
N ALA A 26 -6.35 20.59 -7.76
CA ALA A 26 -4.89 20.56 -7.68
C ALA A 26 -4.17 21.00 -8.96
N CYS A 27 -4.90 21.46 -9.97
CA CYS A 27 -4.32 21.89 -11.24
C CYS A 27 -3.95 23.37 -11.18
N LEU A 28 -2.66 23.66 -11.32
CA LEU A 28 -2.13 25.03 -11.21
C LEU A 28 -2.36 25.86 -12.47
N GLY A 29 -2.72 25.23 -13.59
CA GLY A 29 -2.84 25.91 -14.87
C GLY A 29 -1.50 26.46 -15.38
N GLY A 30 -1.57 27.51 -16.18
CA GLY A 30 -0.41 28.21 -16.73
C GLY A 30 0.06 27.72 -18.10
N GLN A 31 1.29 28.13 -18.45
CA GLN A 31 1.93 27.84 -19.74
C GLN A 31 2.40 26.38 -19.86
N VAL A 32 2.69 25.75 -18.72
CA VAL A 32 3.15 24.35 -18.68
C VAL A 32 1.94 23.43 -18.72
N ALA A 33 1.87 22.54 -19.70
CA ALA A 33 0.85 21.50 -19.74
C ALA A 33 1.04 20.50 -18.58
N GLY A 34 -0.05 20.05 -17.97
CA GLY A 34 -0.01 19.07 -16.89
C GLY A 34 0.57 19.54 -15.55
N ALA A 35 0.67 20.84 -15.29
CA ALA A 35 1.19 21.35 -14.03
C ALA A 35 0.26 21.07 -12.84
N CYS A 36 0.78 20.35 -11.83
CA CYS A 36 0.07 19.95 -10.62
C CYS A 36 0.62 20.65 -9.37
N ALA A 37 -0.27 20.84 -8.39
CA ALA A 37 0.08 21.32 -7.06
C ALA A 37 1.04 20.35 -6.35
N PRO A 38 1.83 20.82 -5.37
CA PRO A 38 2.74 19.96 -4.61
C PRO A 38 2.02 18.75 -4.00
N GLY A 39 2.65 17.57 -4.10
CA GLY A 39 2.07 16.31 -3.62
C GLY A 39 1.13 15.61 -4.61
N PHE A 40 0.71 16.28 -5.70
CA PHE A 40 -0.11 15.70 -6.75
C PHE A 40 0.69 15.47 -8.04
N GLU A 41 0.24 14.49 -8.82
CA GLU A 41 0.83 14.12 -10.11
C GLU A 41 -0.19 13.40 -11.01
N GLY A 42 0.27 13.10 -12.22
CA GLY A 42 -0.48 12.34 -13.22
C GLY A 42 -1.61 13.11 -13.88
N THR A 43 -2.44 12.39 -14.61
CA THR A 43 -3.54 12.96 -15.39
C THR A 43 -4.56 13.62 -14.47
N LEU A 44 -4.94 14.86 -14.81
CA LEU A 44 -5.86 15.70 -14.01
C LEU A 44 -5.38 15.92 -12.56
N CYS A 45 -4.10 15.70 -12.25
CA CYS A 45 -3.54 15.83 -10.91
C CYS A 45 -4.35 15.04 -9.87
N MET A 46 -4.78 13.82 -10.24
CA MET A 46 -5.57 12.95 -9.38
C MET A 46 -4.74 11.94 -8.61
N LEU A 47 -3.47 11.76 -8.97
CA LEU A 47 -2.59 10.83 -8.25
C LEU A 47 -1.78 11.59 -7.21
N CYS A 48 -1.56 10.98 -6.06
CA CYS A 48 -0.56 11.45 -5.12
C CYS A 48 0.83 11.03 -5.57
N ARG A 49 1.77 11.98 -5.51
CA ARG A 49 3.20 11.73 -5.69
C ARG A 49 3.69 10.76 -4.63
N ASP A 50 4.76 10.04 -4.94
CA ASP A 50 5.46 9.19 -3.97
C ASP A 50 5.75 9.95 -2.66
N GLY A 51 5.62 9.25 -1.54
CA GLY A 51 5.69 9.85 -0.22
C GLY A 51 4.46 10.68 0.19
N HIS A 52 3.39 10.71 -0.60
CA HIS A 52 2.11 11.36 -0.26
C HIS A 52 0.91 10.38 -0.41
N ALA A 53 -0.09 10.54 0.45
CA ALA A 53 -1.26 9.67 0.50
C ALA A 53 -2.54 10.41 0.95
N GLY A 54 -3.70 9.78 0.67
CA GLY A 54 -5.02 10.28 1.05
C GLY A 54 -5.67 11.23 0.01
N GLN A 55 -6.90 11.66 0.29
CA GLN A 55 -7.71 12.47 -0.64
C GLN A 55 -7.10 13.84 -0.97
N THR A 56 -6.27 14.37 -0.08
CA THR A 56 -5.58 15.65 -0.25
C THR A 56 -4.07 15.48 -0.46
N CYS A 57 -3.59 14.26 -0.74
CA CYS A 57 -2.18 13.93 -0.91
C CYS A 57 -1.27 14.55 0.16
N GLN A 58 -1.54 14.24 1.43
CA GLN A 58 -0.70 14.66 2.54
C GLN A 58 0.59 13.82 2.59
N PRO A 59 1.70 14.39 3.09
CA PRO A 59 2.94 13.63 3.24
C PRO A 59 2.72 12.44 4.18
N CYS A 60 3.30 11.30 3.81
CA CYS A 60 3.26 10.10 4.63
C CYS A 60 3.87 10.39 6.02
N GLY A 61 3.20 9.90 7.07
CA GLY A 61 3.70 10.02 8.44
C GLY A 61 4.99 9.22 8.67
N PRO A 62 5.72 9.46 9.77
CA PRO A 62 6.98 8.77 10.04
C PRO A 62 6.76 7.25 10.11
N PRO A 63 7.58 6.44 9.43
CA PRO A 63 7.42 4.98 9.36
C PRO A 63 7.69 4.29 10.72
N ALA A 64 8.07 5.05 11.75
CA ALA A 64 8.40 4.57 13.08
C ALA A 64 7.31 3.67 13.71
N ARG A 65 6.02 3.91 13.43
CA ARG A 65 4.93 3.07 13.96
C ARG A 65 4.88 1.68 13.30
N LEU A 66 5.17 1.60 12.01
CA LEU A 66 5.25 0.32 11.30
C LEU A 66 6.45 -0.48 11.79
N PHE A 67 7.63 0.14 11.86
CA PHE A 67 8.84 -0.53 12.37
C PHE A 67 8.70 -1.00 13.82
N ALA A 68 8.07 -0.22 14.70
CA ALA A 68 7.80 -0.64 16.07
C ALA A 68 6.88 -1.87 16.13
N SER A 69 5.87 -1.93 15.26
CA SER A 69 4.94 -3.06 15.18
C SER A 69 5.65 -4.33 14.68
N PHE A 70 6.48 -4.22 13.63
CA PHE A 70 7.28 -5.33 13.14
C PHE A 70 8.32 -5.82 14.16
N ALA A 71 8.96 -4.90 14.89
CA ALA A 71 9.91 -5.24 15.95
C ALA A 71 9.25 -6.02 17.10
N LEU A 72 8.05 -5.59 17.53
CA LEU A 72 7.26 -6.29 18.56
C LEU A 72 6.86 -7.70 18.12
N LEU A 73 6.38 -7.86 16.88
CA LEU A 73 6.03 -9.17 16.33
C LEU A 73 7.26 -10.10 16.21
N GLY A 74 8.39 -9.56 15.76
CA GLY A 74 9.66 -10.30 15.70
C GLY A 74 10.14 -10.77 17.07
N ALA A 75 10.05 -9.90 18.09
CA ALA A 75 10.41 -10.24 19.46
C ALA A 75 9.49 -11.34 20.05
N ALA A 76 8.19 -11.26 19.82
CA ALA A 76 7.23 -12.28 20.25
C ALA A 76 7.51 -13.64 19.59
N TYR A 77 7.84 -13.65 18.30
CA TYR A 77 8.20 -14.86 17.56
C TYR A 77 9.46 -15.53 18.13
N LEU A 78 10.52 -14.75 18.39
CA LEU A 78 11.76 -15.27 18.99
C LEU A 78 11.52 -15.84 20.39
N LEU A 79 10.66 -15.22 21.20
CA LEU A 79 10.29 -15.71 22.52
C LEU A 79 9.63 -17.10 22.44
N VAL A 80 8.72 -17.30 21.48
CA VAL A 80 8.05 -18.60 21.28
C VAL A 80 9.06 -19.68 20.88
N ILE A 81 10.00 -19.37 19.99
CA ILE A 81 11.08 -20.30 19.62
C ILE A 81 11.92 -20.65 20.84
N ALA A 82 12.37 -19.66 21.62
CA ALA A 82 13.16 -19.89 22.82
C ALA A 82 12.44 -20.77 23.86
N LEU A 83 11.15 -20.54 24.07
CA LEU A 83 10.34 -21.33 25.01
C LEU A 83 10.12 -22.77 24.53
N THR A 84 9.92 -22.97 23.23
CA THR A 84 9.72 -24.30 22.65
C THR A 84 11.00 -25.11 22.64
N THR A 85 12.14 -24.51 22.32
CA THR A 85 13.45 -25.18 22.37
C THR A 85 13.87 -25.48 23.82
N TYR A 86 13.66 -24.54 24.74
CA TYR A 86 13.93 -24.77 26.17
C TYR A 86 13.12 -25.95 26.74
N ARG A 87 11.82 -26.02 26.41
CA ARG A 87 10.96 -27.14 26.84
C ARG A 87 11.33 -28.47 26.18
N ALA A 88 11.80 -28.45 24.93
CA ALA A 88 12.25 -29.65 24.24
C ALA A 88 13.54 -30.21 24.84
N LEU A 89 14.50 -29.34 25.19
CA LEU A 89 15.76 -29.73 25.82
C LEU A 89 15.57 -30.29 27.25
N MET A 90 14.54 -29.84 27.98
CA MET A 90 14.27 -30.31 29.34
C MET A 90 13.43 -31.60 29.41
N LYS A 91 12.87 -32.08 28.29
CA LYS A 91 12.00 -33.28 28.27
C LYS A 91 12.57 -34.37 27.35
N ASP A 92 13.59 -35.07 27.82
CA ASP A 92 14.20 -36.23 27.14
C ASP A 92 13.34 -37.52 27.15
N HIS A 93 12.10 -37.51 27.65
CA HIS A 93 11.24 -38.70 27.72
C HIS A 93 10.01 -38.74 26.79
N GLU A 94 9.75 -37.71 25.95
CA GLU A 94 8.51 -37.62 25.14
C GLU A 94 8.74 -37.35 23.64
N ALA A 95 9.75 -37.98 23.03
CA ALA A 95 10.12 -37.77 21.61
C ALA A 95 8.98 -37.99 20.58
N LEU A 96 7.94 -38.78 20.91
CA LEU A 96 6.76 -38.94 20.05
C LEU A 96 5.78 -37.77 20.15
N ARG A 97 5.57 -37.21 21.35
CA ARG A 97 4.65 -36.08 21.58
C ARG A 97 5.20 -34.80 20.96
N THR A 98 6.53 -34.67 20.92
CA THR A 98 7.24 -33.56 20.29
C THR A 98 6.96 -33.48 18.78
N LYS A 99 6.82 -34.60 18.07
CA LYS A 99 6.49 -34.58 16.62
C LYS A 99 5.10 -34.02 16.37
N THR A 100 4.10 -34.42 17.14
CA THR A 100 2.72 -33.92 17.00
C THR A 100 2.60 -32.45 17.44
N GLN A 101 3.35 -32.05 18.47
CA GLN A 101 3.45 -30.66 18.92
C GLN A 101 4.14 -29.78 17.88
N LEU A 102 5.27 -30.23 17.32
CA LEU A 102 5.97 -29.55 16.22
C LEU A 102 5.08 -29.41 14.99
N LEU A 103 4.35 -30.47 14.62
CA LEU A 103 3.40 -30.43 13.51
C LEU A 103 2.29 -29.40 13.77
N SER A 104 1.78 -29.32 15.00
CA SER A 104 0.78 -28.32 15.39
C SER A 104 1.33 -26.89 15.37
N VAL A 105 2.59 -26.69 15.76
CA VAL A 105 3.26 -25.38 15.71
C VAL A 105 3.50 -24.96 14.25
N VAL A 106 4.04 -25.85 13.41
CA VAL A 106 4.26 -25.60 11.98
C VAL A 106 2.94 -25.35 11.27
N PHE A 107 1.90 -26.13 11.58
CA PHE A 107 0.57 -25.91 11.04
C PHE A 107 -0.01 -24.56 11.48
N LYS A 108 0.21 -24.14 12.73
CA LYS A 108 -0.15 -22.78 13.18
C LYS A 108 0.62 -21.69 12.44
N MET A 109 1.91 -21.87 12.17
CA MET A 109 2.69 -20.92 11.35
C MET A 109 2.15 -20.86 9.92
N LEU A 110 1.82 -22.01 9.33
CA LEU A 110 1.24 -22.10 8.00
C LEU A 110 -0.13 -21.41 7.96
N VAL A 111 -1.00 -21.66 8.94
CA VAL A 111 -2.31 -21.02 9.07
C VAL A 111 -2.16 -19.53 9.31
N SER A 112 -1.22 -19.09 10.16
CA SER A 112 -0.92 -17.68 10.37
C SER A 112 -0.42 -17.01 9.09
N TYR A 113 0.46 -17.67 8.33
CA TYR A 113 0.95 -17.18 7.04
C TYR A 113 -0.17 -17.11 6.00
N LEU A 114 -1.03 -18.13 5.93
CA LEU A 114 -2.22 -18.15 5.08
C LEU A 114 -3.25 -17.09 5.48
N GLN A 115 -3.43 -16.85 6.78
CA GLN A 115 -4.27 -15.76 7.30
C GLN A 115 -3.72 -14.41 6.87
N THR A 116 -2.40 -14.18 7.03
CA THR A 116 -1.76 -12.95 6.55
C THR A 116 -1.88 -12.81 5.05
N LEU A 117 -1.68 -13.89 4.27
CA LEU A 117 -1.91 -13.86 2.82
C LEU A 117 -3.37 -13.63 2.45
N SER A 118 -4.34 -14.09 3.25
CA SER A 118 -5.76 -13.86 3.02
C SER A 118 -6.17 -12.44 3.39
N ILE A 119 -5.55 -11.82 4.39
CA ILE A 119 -5.77 -10.42 4.75
C ILE A 119 -5.09 -9.53 3.70
N ILE A 120 -3.84 -9.83 3.34
CA ILE A 120 -3.12 -9.14 2.26
C ILE A 120 -3.91 -9.28 0.96
N ARG A 121 -4.34 -10.49 0.58
CA ARG A 121 -5.21 -10.66 -0.60
C ARG A 121 -6.56 -9.98 -0.42
N GLY A 122 -7.23 -10.04 0.72
CA GLY A 122 -8.51 -9.32 0.92
C GLY A 122 -8.35 -7.81 0.74
N VAL A 123 -7.28 -7.24 1.29
CA VAL A 123 -6.92 -5.83 1.17
C VAL A 123 -6.43 -5.48 -0.26
N LEU A 124 -5.82 -6.43 -0.99
CA LEU A 124 -5.38 -6.25 -2.39
C LEU A 124 -6.44 -6.62 -3.45
N TYR A 125 -7.44 -7.46 -3.14
CA TYR A 125 -8.44 -7.99 -4.08
C TYR A 125 -9.82 -7.36 -3.97
N GLU A 126 -10.19 -6.73 -2.85
CA GLU A 126 -11.42 -5.90 -2.83
C GLU A 126 -11.38 -4.71 -3.81
N PRO A 127 -10.25 -4.03 -4.06
CA PRO A 127 -10.21 -3.08 -5.17
C PRO A 127 -10.14 -3.77 -6.55
N LEU A 128 -9.78 -5.05 -6.64
CA LEU A 128 -9.52 -5.68 -7.95
C LEU A 128 -10.76 -6.31 -8.60
N GLN A 129 -11.66 -6.94 -7.85
CA GLN A 129 -12.88 -7.52 -8.47
C GLN A 129 -14.02 -6.52 -8.68
N THR A 130 -14.08 -5.45 -7.87
CA THR A 130 -15.05 -4.37 -8.09
C THR A 130 -14.66 -3.47 -9.28
N VAL A 131 -13.40 -3.50 -9.72
CA VAL A 131 -12.91 -2.70 -10.87
C VAL A 131 -12.84 -3.50 -12.18
N VAL A 132 -12.62 -4.82 -12.13
CA VAL A 132 -12.59 -5.66 -13.35
C VAL A 132 -14.01 -5.97 -13.88
N GLY A 133 -15.05 -5.92 -13.04
CA GLY A 133 -16.43 -6.21 -13.44
C GLY A 133 -17.22 -5.04 -14.05
N THR A 134 -16.75 -3.80 -13.93
CA THR A 134 -17.56 -2.61 -14.30
C THR A 134 -16.85 -1.54 -15.14
N VAL A 135 -15.65 -1.80 -15.65
CA VAL A 135 -14.85 -0.73 -16.29
C VAL A 135 -14.35 -1.16 -17.67
N SER A 136 -15.27 -1.15 -18.63
CA SER A 136 -14.96 -0.64 -19.97
C SER A 136 -14.58 0.86 -19.86
N GLY A 137 -13.32 1.13 -19.46
CA GLY A 137 -12.69 2.47 -19.30
C GLY A 137 -13.16 3.29 -18.07
N PRO A 138 -12.30 4.01 -17.32
CA PRO A 138 -10.96 4.54 -17.65
C PRO A 138 -9.84 4.22 -16.62
N SER A 139 -8.64 4.66 -16.97
CA SER A 139 -7.34 4.58 -16.31
C SER A 139 -7.26 5.21 -14.90
N ASN A 140 -7.55 4.44 -13.85
CA ASN A 140 -7.15 4.77 -12.48
C ASN A 140 -6.69 3.48 -11.77
N MET A 141 -5.42 3.12 -11.97
CA MET A 141 -4.78 2.05 -11.22
C MET A 141 -4.13 2.68 -9.99
N GLU A 142 -4.92 2.85 -8.92
CA GLU A 142 -4.41 3.28 -7.62
C GLU A 142 -3.57 2.15 -7.00
N VAL A 143 -2.26 2.40 -6.92
CA VAL A 143 -1.32 1.58 -6.13
C VAL A 143 -1.73 1.66 -4.65
N PRO A 144 -1.76 0.55 -3.89
CA PRO A 144 -2.17 0.56 -2.50
C PRO A 144 -1.32 1.52 -1.65
N LEU A 145 -2.00 2.36 -0.86
CA LEU A 145 -1.46 3.41 0.02
C LEU A 145 -0.20 3.00 0.80
N GLU A 146 -0.18 1.76 1.29
CA GLU A 146 0.90 1.23 2.11
C GLU A 146 2.23 1.15 1.34
N LEU A 147 2.21 0.91 0.02
CA LEU A 147 3.44 0.76 -0.77
C LEU A 147 4.08 2.11 -1.13
N LYS A 148 3.27 3.14 -1.40
CA LYS A 148 3.74 4.50 -1.74
C LYS A 148 4.40 5.22 -0.56
N CYS A 149 4.05 4.84 0.67
CA CYS A 149 4.66 5.36 1.88
C CYS A 149 5.86 4.54 2.40
N LEU A 150 6.20 3.43 1.73
CA LEU A 150 7.26 2.50 2.13
C LEU A 150 8.57 2.67 1.32
N VAL A 151 8.52 3.42 0.21
CA VAL A 151 9.69 3.73 -0.62
C VAL A 151 10.06 5.20 -0.38
N PRO A 152 11.33 5.50 -0.01
CA PRO A 152 11.81 6.86 0.20
C PRO A 152 11.88 7.69 -1.10
#